data_AF-A0A5C6P641-F1
#
_entry.id   AF-A0A5C6P641-F1
#
_cell.length_a   1.000
_cell.length_b   1.000
_cell.length_c   1.000
_cell.angle_alpha   90.00
_cell.angle_beta   90.00
_cell.angle_gamma   90.00
#
_symmetry.space_group_name_H-M   'P 1'
#
loop_
_entity.id
_entity.type
_entity.pdbx_description
1 polymer ?
#
loop_
_entity_poly.entity_id
_entity_poly.type
_entity_poly.pdbx_seq_one_letter_code
_entity_poly.pdbx_strand_id
1 'polypeptide(L)'
;MDAIKKKMQMLKLDKENAIDRAEQSESDQKSAEEKCKLIEDELLALQKKLKFTEDEVDKYSEALKDAQDKLEMSEKKAGDRKPQRSLPDFLSSRFSFARWGKSNRVAIMEMVKKKIQTLQQQVDEAEERELAIQRELDSELELREKAEAEVASLNRRIQLVEEELDRAQERLATALQKLEEAEKNADESERGMKVIENRAMKDEEKMEIQELQLKEAKNIAEEADRKCDEVTRKLLVLEGELERAEERAEVSELKCGDLEEELKNVTNNLKSLEAQSEKYSEKEDKYEEEIKIMNDRLKEAENRAEFAERTVAKLEKTIDDLEDELYNQKLKYKAISEELDHALNDLNTLFSEDAFNSTFISTIGIDFKIRTIELDGKKIKLQIWDTAGQERFRTITTAYYRGAMGIMLVYDITNEKSFDNIKNWIRNIEEHASADVEKMVLGNKCDINDKRQVSKDRGEQLALDYGIKFMETSAKANINVENAFLTLARDIKSKMDTKLEGNTQQGGSHGVKISEPQKKTSFFRCTLL
;
A
#
# COMPACT_ATOMS: atom_id res chain seq x y z
N MET A 1 6.54 28.46 9.08
CA MET A 1 5.26 29.00 9.60
C MET A 1 5.39 29.70 10.97
N ASP A 2 6.04 29.09 11.97
CA ASP A 2 6.13 29.70 13.32
C ASP A 2 6.85 31.05 13.38
N ALA A 3 7.89 31.24 12.56
CA ALA A 3 8.58 32.53 12.46
C ALA A 3 7.66 33.66 11.95
N ILE A 4 6.76 33.34 11.01
CA ILE A 4 5.77 34.29 10.47
C ILE A 4 4.70 34.58 11.52
N LYS A 5 4.24 33.55 12.24
CA LYS A 5 3.24 33.68 13.31
C LYS A 5 3.74 34.54 14.47
N LYS A 6 5.00 34.35 14.90
CA LYS A 6 5.66 35.20 15.90
C LYS A 6 5.81 36.65 15.43
N LYS A 7 6.14 36.85 14.14
CA LYS A 7 6.29 38.19 13.56
C LYS A 7 4.95 38.93 13.44
N MET A 8 3.87 38.23 13.07
CA MET A 8 2.52 38.79 13.10
C MET A 8 2.07 39.13 14.53
N GLN A 9 2.36 38.28 15.52
CA GLN A 9 2.05 38.60 16.92
C GLN A 9 2.80 39.83 17.44
N MET A 10 4.09 39.95 17.12
CA MET A 10 4.88 41.15 17.44
C MET A 10 4.30 42.41 16.80
N LEU A 11 3.97 42.36 15.50
CA LEU A 11 3.37 43.50 14.80
C LEU A 11 1.99 43.86 15.34
N LYS A 12 1.20 42.87 15.78
CA LYS A 12 -0.10 43.11 16.40
C LYS A 12 0.04 43.82 17.76
N LEU A 13 1.02 43.41 18.55
CA LEU A 13 1.35 44.03 19.83
C LEU A 13 1.90 45.46 19.64
N ASP A 14 2.77 45.68 18.65
CA ASP A 14 3.27 47.01 18.31
C ASP A 14 2.15 47.94 17.83
N LYS A 15 1.16 47.41 17.08
CA LYS A 15 -0.03 48.14 16.66
C LYS A 15 -0.92 48.51 17.86
N GLU A 16 -1.22 47.57 18.75
CA GLU A 16 -1.99 47.86 19.99
C GLU A 16 -1.28 48.93 20.84
N ASN A 17 0.02 48.79 21.08
CA ASN A 17 0.80 49.79 21.81
C ASN A 17 0.88 51.16 21.10
N ALA A 18 0.76 51.20 19.77
CA ALA A 18 0.71 52.45 19.02
C ALA A 18 -0.67 53.11 19.13
N ILE A 19 -1.75 52.32 19.11
CA ILE A 19 -3.13 52.78 19.31
C ILE A 19 -3.29 53.34 20.73
N ASP A 20 -2.87 52.61 21.76
CA ASP A 20 -2.96 53.08 23.15
C ASP A 20 -2.21 54.42 23.36
N ARG A 21 -1.06 54.60 22.70
CA ARG A 21 -0.31 55.86 22.73
C ARG A 21 -1.03 56.98 21.97
N ALA A 22 -1.69 56.67 20.87
CA ALA A 22 -2.48 57.64 20.12
C ALA A 22 -3.72 58.08 20.91
N GLU A 23 -4.44 57.14 21.53
CA GLU A 23 -5.60 57.42 22.39
C GLU A 23 -5.22 58.26 23.61
N GLN A 24 -4.09 57.94 24.26
CA GLN A 24 -3.56 58.74 25.36
C GLN A 24 -3.21 60.16 24.91
N SER A 25 -2.55 60.31 23.75
CA SER A 25 -2.22 61.62 23.18
C SER A 25 -3.46 62.42 22.80
N GLU A 26 -4.52 61.78 22.30
CA GLU A 26 -5.79 62.45 21.97
C GLU A 26 -6.53 62.92 23.24
N SER A 27 -6.49 62.11 24.29
CA SER A 27 -7.03 62.48 25.62
C SER A 27 -6.28 63.68 26.21
N ASP A 28 -4.95 63.67 26.13
CA ASP A 28 -4.11 64.77 26.62
C ASP A 28 -4.34 66.05 25.78
N GLN A 29 -4.51 65.92 24.46
CA GLN A 29 -4.87 67.03 23.58
C GLN A 29 -6.23 67.64 23.95
N LYS A 30 -7.27 66.81 24.15
CA LYS A 30 -8.59 67.31 24.59
C LYS A 30 -8.51 68.06 25.91
N SER A 31 -7.75 67.54 26.87
CA SER A 31 -7.54 68.23 28.16
C SER A 31 -6.79 69.56 28.00
N ALA A 32 -5.83 69.63 27.08
CA ALA A 32 -5.12 70.88 26.77
C ALA A 32 -6.04 71.89 26.06
N GLU A 33 -6.85 71.45 25.10
CA GLU A 33 -7.82 72.30 24.39
C GLU A 33 -8.88 72.88 25.35
N GLU A 34 -9.38 72.10 26.30
CA GLU A 34 -10.30 72.58 27.34
C GLU A 34 -9.65 73.64 28.23
N LYS A 35 -8.37 73.47 28.60
CA LYS A 35 -7.60 74.47 29.35
C LYS A 35 -7.35 75.73 28.55
N CYS A 36 -7.03 75.61 27.26
CA CYS A 36 -6.87 76.77 26.36
C CYS A 36 -8.18 77.57 26.26
N LYS A 37 -9.32 76.91 26.08
CA LYS A 37 -10.64 77.59 26.08
C LYS A 37 -10.93 78.34 27.38
N LEU A 38 -10.62 77.72 28.53
CA LEU A 38 -10.77 78.38 29.84
C LEU A 38 -9.89 79.64 29.94
N ILE A 39 -8.65 79.57 29.46
CA ILE A 39 -7.73 80.71 29.44
C ILE A 39 -8.19 81.78 28.45
N GLU A 40 -8.73 81.41 27.29
CA GLU A 40 -9.31 82.33 26.30
C GLU A 40 -10.52 83.08 26.88
N ASP A 41 -11.42 82.37 27.57
CA ASP A 41 -12.58 82.97 28.23
C ASP A 41 -12.16 83.93 29.36
N GLU A 42 -11.14 83.55 30.15
CA GLU A 42 -10.55 84.43 31.17
C GLU A 42 -9.89 85.67 30.55
N LEU A 43 -9.20 85.51 29.42
CA LEU A 43 -8.56 86.61 28.69
C LEU A 43 -9.60 87.58 28.12
N LEU A 44 -10.70 87.07 27.57
CA LEU A 44 -11.86 87.86 27.13
C LEU A 44 -12.52 88.62 28.28
N ALA A 45 -12.64 87.98 29.45
CA ALA A 45 -13.17 88.62 30.64
C ALA A 45 -12.24 89.74 31.16
N LEU A 46 -10.92 89.51 31.14
CA LEU A 46 -9.92 90.51 31.49
C LEU A 46 -9.88 91.67 30.49
N GLN A 47 -9.98 91.42 29.19
CA GLN A 47 -10.07 92.46 28.16
C GLN A 47 -11.31 93.34 28.33
N LYS A 48 -12.47 92.76 28.65
CA LYS A 48 -13.69 93.54 28.94
C LYS A 48 -13.52 94.42 30.19
N LYS A 49 -12.85 93.90 31.23
CA LYS A 49 -12.54 94.67 32.44
C LYS A 49 -11.56 95.80 32.14
N LEU A 50 -10.51 95.53 31.36
CA LEU A 50 -9.53 96.53 30.92
C LEU A 50 -10.22 97.69 30.19
N LYS A 51 -11.07 97.39 29.21
CA LYS A 51 -11.81 98.41 28.47
C LYS A 51 -12.74 99.23 29.38
N PHE A 52 -13.41 98.58 30.32
CA PHE A 52 -14.25 99.28 31.29
C PHE A 52 -13.44 100.22 32.19
N THR A 53 -12.25 99.79 32.64
CA THR A 53 -11.36 100.65 33.43
C THR A 53 -10.77 101.79 32.60
N GLU A 54 -10.43 101.57 31.33
CA GLU A 54 -9.99 102.63 30.39
C GLU A 54 -11.10 103.67 30.20
N ASP A 55 -12.34 103.23 29.97
CA ASP A 55 -13.51 104.11 29.86
C ASP A 55 -13.79 104.90 31.16
N GLU A 56 -13.44 104.36 32.32
CA GLU A 56 -13.52 105.08 33.60
C GLU A 56 -12.40 106.11 33.75
N VAL A 57 -11.15 105.78 33.38
CA VAL A 57 -10.02 106.72 33.38
C VAL A 57 -10.33 107.91 32.48
N ASP A 58 -10.84 107.68 31.27
CA ASP A 58 -11.20 108.75 30.34
C ASP A 58 -12.25 109.69 30.96
N LYS A 59 -13.31 109.15 31.58
CA LYS A 59 -14.33 109.95 32.27
C LYS A 59 -13.77 110.76 33.43
N TYR A 60 -12.89 110.17 34.25
CA TYR A 60 -12.28 110.89 35.37
C TYR A 60 -11.27 111.94 34.91
N SER A 61 -10.55 111.68 33.82
CA SER A 61 -9.63 112.64 33.21
C SER A 61 -10.37 113.86 32.62
N GLU A 62 -11.53 113.64 31.99
CA GLU A 62 -12.37 114.71 31.45
C GLU A 62 -13.01 115.52 32.57
N ALA A 63 -13.50 114.85 33.63
CA ALA A 63 -14.03 115.52 34.83
C ALA A 63 -12.97 116.34 35.57
N LEU A 64 -11.72 115.86 35.64
CA LEU A 64 -10.59 116.59 36.21
C LEU A 64 -10.27 117.84 35.36
N LYS A 65 -10.28 117.71 34.04
CA LYS A 65 -10.06 118.83 33.12
C LYS A 65 -11.15 119.90 33.25
N ASP A 66 -12.42 119.50 33.33
CA ASP A 66 -13.54 120.42 33.57
C ASP A 66 -13.42 121.13 34.94
N ALA A 67 -12.94 120.43 35.97
CA ALA A 67 -12.70 121.02 37.28
C ALA A 67 -11.52 122.02 37.26
N GLN A 68 -10.44 121.70 36.53
CA GLN A 68 -9.29 122.58 36.31
C GLN A 68 -9.68 123.84 35.51
N ASP A 69 -10.47 123.70 34.44
CA ASP A 69 -10.97 124.82 33.64
C ASP A 69 -11.90 125.73 34.47
N LYS A 70 -12.73 125.16 35.35
CA LYS A 70 -13.55 125.92 36.31
C LYS A 70 -12.70 126.66 37.35
N LEU A 71 -11.64 126.03 37.83
CA LEU A 71 -10.67 126.65 38.73
C LEU A 71 -9.97 127.84 38.04
N GLU A 72 -9.50 127.66 36.80
CA GLU A 72 -8.83 128.72 36.02
C GLU A 72 -9.79 129.90 35.71
N MET A 73 -11.08 129.60 35.48
CA MET A 73 -12.13 130.62 35.30
C MET A 73 -12.47 131.37 36.61
N SER A 74 -12.42 130.71 37.77
CA SER A 74 -12.51 131.36 39.09
C SER A 74 -11.26 132.22 39.37
N GLU A 75 -10.06 131.72 39.05
CA GLU A 75 -8.81 132.47 39.19
C GLU A 75 -8.74 133.69 38.26
N LYS A 76 -9.23 133.60 37.02
CA LYS A 76 -9.37 134.74 36.09
C LYS A 76 -10.38 135.78 36.62
N LYS A 77 -11.47 135.34 37.25
CA LYS A 77 -12.43 136.26 37.92
C LYS A 77 -11.83 136.92 39.17
N ALA A 78 -10.92 136.24 39.88
CA ALA A 78 -10.18 136.79 41.01
C ALA A 78 -9.00 137.70 40.58
N GLY A 79 -8.44 137.49 39.38
CA GLY A 79 -7.32 138.25 38.81
C GLY A 79 -7.68 139.65 38.30
N ASP A 80 -8.97 139.94 38.04
CA ASP A 80 -9.44 141.21 37.49
C ASP A 80 -9.82 142.28 38.53
N ARG A 81 -9.50 142.04 39.81
CA ARG A 81 -9.60 143.08 40.85
C ARG A 81 -8.27 143.24 41.57
N LYS A 82 -7.42 144.12 41.05
CA LYS A 82 -6.45 144.83 41.87
C LYS A 82 -6.59 146.34 41.79
N PRO A 83 -6.33 147.04 42.91
CA PRO A 83 -6.72 148.41 43.17
C PRO A 83 -5.59 149.39 42.84
N GLN A 84 -5.91 150.63 42.46
CA GLN A 84 -5.00 151.74 42.73
C GLN A 84 -5.72 153.07 42.86
N ARG A 85 -5.86 153.50 44.12
CA ARG A 85 -6.03 154.89 44.53
C ARG A 85 -4.76 155.66 44.16
N SER A 86 -4.91 156.85 43.58
CA SER A 86 -3.96 157.96 43.74
C SER A 86 -4.70 159.15 44.35
N LEU A 87 -4.30 159.50 45.57
CA LEU A 87 -4.74 160.65 46.38
C LEU A 87 -4.24 162.00 45.76
N PRO A 88 -4.76 163.14 46.23
CA PRO A 88 -4.89 164.38 45.46
C PRO A 88 -3.71 165.36 45.63
N ASP A 89 -3.41 166.11 44.56
CA ASP A 89 -2.61 167.32 44.63
C ASP A 89 -3.50 168.55 44.83
N PHE A 90 -3.36 169.15 46.01
CA PHE A 90 -3.88 170.46 46.37
C PHE A 90 -2.87 171.55 45.97
N LEU A 91 -3.40 172.71 45.55
CA LEU A 91 -2.80 174.06 45.47
C LEU A 91 -2.52 174.60 44.05
N SER A 92 -3.43 175.45 43.56
CA SER A 92 -3.08 176.88 43.44
C SER A 92 -4.32 177.78 43.43
N SER A 93 -4.22 178.79 44.29
CA SER A 93 -5.16 179.87 44.57
C SER A 93 -5.34 180.86 43.41
N ARG A 94 -6.56 181.40 43.25
CA ARG A 94 -6.78 182.87 43.28
C ARG A 94 -8.28 183.21 43.38
N PHE A 95 -8.75 183.39 44.61
CA PHE A 95 -9.86 184.29 44.91
C PHE A 95 -9.32 185.73 44.86
N SER A 96 -9.99 186.61 44.12
CA SER A 96 -9.87 188.06 44.28
C SER A 96 -11.00 188.52 45.20
N PHE A 97 -10.64 189.15 46.30
CA PHE A 97 -11.53 189.60 47.37
C PHE A 97 -12.03 191.03 47.11
N ALA A 98 -13.34 191.19 47.24
CA ALA A 98 -14.15 192.33 47.71
C ALA A 98 -13.74 193.81 47.46
N ARG A 99 -14.75 194.60 47.04
CA ARG A 99 -15.17 195.79 47.81
C ARG A 99 -16.71 195.93 47.87
N TRP A 100 -17.20 195.87 49.12
CA TRP A 100 -18.43 196.40 49.73
C TRP A 100 -19.84 196.04 49.25
N GLY A 101 -20.63 195.45 50.18
CA GLY A 101 -22.09 195.60 50.23
C GLY A 101 -22.91 194.50 50.94
N LYS A 102 -22.90 194.48 52.29
CA LYS A 102 -23.91 193.90 53.24
C LYS A 102 -24.27 192.38 53.24
N SER A 103 -24.15 191.81 54.46
CA SER A 103 -25.02 190.80 55.14
C SER A 103 -24.75 189.27 55.09
N ASN A 104 -25.00 188.67 56.27
CA ASN A 104 -25.29 187.26 56.63
C ASN A 104 -24.18 186.21 56.93
N ARG A 105 -24.22 185.64 58.16
CA ARG A 105 -23.21 184.77 58.80
C ARG A 105 -23.70 183.32 59.10
N VAL A 106 -24.93 182.93 58.73
CA VAL A 106 -25.52 181.63 59.17
C VAL A 106 -25.43 180.51 58.10
N ALA A 107 -25.38 180.85 56.81
CA ALA A 107 -25.34 179.88 55.69
C ALA A 107 -24.10 178.96 55.65
N ILE A 108 -23.04 179.29 56.40
CA ILE A 108 -21.76 178.55 56.41
C ILE A 108 -21.84 177.29 57.29
N MET A 109 -22.61 177.31 58.39
CA MET A 109 -22.71 176.16 59.32
C MET A 109 -23.53 174.99 58.77
N GLU A 110 -24.61 175.27 58.04
CA GLU A 110 -25.42 174.20 57.41
C GLU A 110 -24.63 173.43 56.34
N MET A 111 -23.71 174.11 55.66
CA MET A 111 -22.92 173.52 54.59
C MET A 111 -21.90 172.49 55.12
N VAL A 112 -21.26 172.79 56.26
CA VAL A 112 -20.31 171.88 56.94
C VAL A 112 -21.04 170.65 57.48
N LYS A 113 -22.21 170.82 58.11
CA LYS A 113 -22.99 169.71 58.67
C LYS A 113 -23.46 168.73 57.59
N LYS A 114 -23.93 169.25 56.44
CA LYS A 114 -24.24 168.42 55.26
C LYS A 114 -23.02 167.66 54.76
N LYS A 115 -21.85 168.32 54.68
CA LYS A 115 -20.62 167.68 54.20
C LYS A 115 -20.16 166.54 55.13
N ILE A 116 -20.24 166.71 56.44
CA ILE A 116 -19.94 165.66 57.43
C ILE A 116 -20.91 164.49 57.28
N GLN A 117 -22.22 164.74 57.19
CA GLN A 117 -23.21 163.66 56.95
C GLN A 117 -22.94 162.90 55.65
N THR A 118 -22.56 163.61 54.58
CA THR A 118 -22.24 162.96 53.30
C THR A 118 -20.99 162.08 53.41
N LEU A 119 -19.98 162.54 54.16
CA LEU A 119 -18.76 161.76 54.41
C LEU A 119 -19.02 160.56 55.32
N GLN A 120 -19.87 160.71 56.34
CA GLN A 120 -20.28 159.61 57.22
C GLN A 120 -20.97 158.51 56.41
N GLN A 121 -21.94 158.89 55.58
CA GLN A 121 -22.63 157.96 54.69
C GLN A 121 -21.67 157.30 53.68
N GLN A 122 -20.67 158.03 53.16
CA GLN A 122 -19.65 157.45 52.30
C GLN A 122 -18.72 156.46 53.01
N VAL A 123 -18.45 156.66 54.30
CA VAL A 123 -17.68 155.72 55.13
C VAL A 123 -18.53 154.49 55.44
N ASP A 124 -19.77 154.66 55.86
CA ASP A 124 -20.70 153.55 56.15
C ASP A 124 -20.94 152.71 54.87
N GLU A 125 -21.15 153.35 53.72
CA GLU A 125 -21.25 152.66 52.42
C GLU A 125 -19.94 151.97 52.00
N ALA A 126 -18.77 152.50 52.41
CA ALA A 126 -17.49 151.86 52.14
C ALA A 126 -17.25 150.65 53.06
N GLU A 127 -17.63 150.74 54.33
CA GLU A 127 -17.56 149.65 55.32
C GLU A 127 -18.53 148.51 54.94
N GLU A 128 -19.75 148.82 54.49
CA GLU A 128 -20.67 147.81 53.97
C GLU A 128 -20.13 147.12 52.71
N ARG A 129 -19.48 147.87 51.80
CA ARG A 129 -18.81 147.30 50.63
C ARG A 129 -17.62 146.44 51.02
N GLU A 130 -16.84 146.84 52.03
CA GLU A 130 -15.72 146.07 52.54
C GLU A 130 -16.20 144.73 53.14
N LEU A 131 -17.25 144.76 53.97
CA LEU A 131 -17.89 143.56 54.51
C LEU A 131 -18.49 142.65 53.42
N ALA A 132 -19.10 143.23 52.38
CA ALA A 132 -19.62 142.46 51.25
C ALA A 132 -18.50 141.76 50.48
N ILE A 133 -17.41 142.47 50.19
CA ILE A 133 -16.22 141.90 49.54
C ILE A 133 -15.57 140.83 50.42
N GLN A 134 -15.52 141.04 51.74
CA GLN A 134 -14.97 140.05 52.68
C GLN A 134 -15.80 138.76 52.66
N ARG A 135 -17.13 138.84 52.67
CA ARG A 135 -18.01 137.67 52.57
C ARG A 135 -17.90 136.97 51.21
N GLU A 136 -17.79 137.72 50.12
CA GLU A 136 -17.53 137.16 48.79
C GLU A 136 -16.19 136.42 48.76
N LEU A 137 -15.13 137.02 49.32
CA LEU A 137 -13.80 136.40 49.41
C LEU A 137 -13.82 135.12 50.25
N ASP A 138 -14.48 135.13 51.40
CA ASP A 138 -14.61 133.95 52.27
C ASP A 138 -15.38 132.82 51.55
N SER A 139 -16.44 133.16 50.80
CA SER A 139 -17.19 132.17 50.02
C SER A 139 -16.38 131.56 48.87
N GLU A 140 -15.54 132.34 48.20
CA GLU A 140 -14.64 131.85 47.15
C GLU A 140 -13.51 130.98 47.74
N LEU A 141 -12.99 131.31 48.93
CA LEU A 141 -12.01 130.47 49.62
C LEU A 141 -12.59 129.11 50.00
N GLU A 142 -13.81 129.05 50.54
CA GLU A 142 -14.48 127.78 50.83
C GLU A 142 -14.74 126.93 49.57
N LEU A 143 -15.11 127.57 48.46
CA LEU A 143 -15.31 126.87 47.18
C LEU A 143 -13.98 126.35 46.63
N ARG A 144 -12.91 127.14 46.75
CA ARG A 144 -11.56 126.72 46.39
C ARG A 144 -11.07 125.56 47.23
N GLU A 145 -11.27 125.58 48.54
CA GLU A 145 -10.88 124.49 49.44
C GLU A 145 -11.63 123.19 49.11
N LYS A 146 -12.94 123.28 48.79
CA LYS A 146 -13.73 122.14 48.30
C LYS A 146 -13.20 121.61 46.97
N ALA A 147 -12.87 122.49 46.02
CA ALA A 147 -12.30 122.09 44.73
C ALA A 147 -10.91 121.46 44.88
N GLU A 148 -10.05 122.00 45.74
CA GLU A 148 -8.73 121.44 46.06
C GLU A 148 -8.86 120.05 46.72
N ALA A 149 -9.83 119.87 47.61
CA ALA A 149 -10.13 118.57 48.21
C ALA A 149 -10.67 117.55 47.18
N GLU A 150 -11.52 117.97 46.25
CA GLU A 150 -12.02 117.13 45.15
C GLU A 150 -10.89 116.71 44.20
N VAL A 151 -10.01 117.64 43.81
CA VAL A 151 -8.82 117.34 42.99
C VAL A 151 -7.90 116.36 43.71
N ALA A 152 -7.67 116.54 45.02
CA ALA A 152 -6.87 115.60 45.81
C ALA A 152 -7.49 114.20 45.88
N SER A 153 -8.83 114.10 45.97
CA SER A 153 -9.57 112.84 45.94
C SER A 153 -9.47 112.15 44.57
N LEU A 154 -9.67 112.90 43.48
CA LEU A 154 -9.56 112.40 42.11
C LEU A 154 -8.13 111.91 41.80
N ASN A 155 -7.11 112.64 42.24
CA ASN A 155 -5.71 112.22 42.05
C ASN A 155 -5.39 110.90 42.76
N ARG A 156 -5.91 110.68 43.98
CA ARG A 156 -5.76 109.38 44.66
C ARG A 156 -6.46 108.26 43.90
N ARG A 157 -7.63 108.55 43.33
CA ARG A 157 -8.39 107.57 42.55
C ARG A 157 -7.70 107.22 41.22
N ILE A 158 -7.14 108.21 40.53
CA ILE A 158 -6.33 107.99 39.31
C ILE A 158 -5.16 107.06 39.63
N GLN A 159 -4.43 107.34 40.70
CA GLN A 159 -3.27 106.54 41.10
C GLN A 159 -3.64 105.06 41.38
N LEU A 160 -4.78 104.83 42.05
CA LEU A 160 -5.27 103.47 42.28
C LEU A 160 -5.65 102.73 40.99
N VAL A 161 -6.26 103.45 40.04
CA VAL A 161 -6.65 102.86 38.74
C VAL A 161 -5.42 102.62 37.86
N GLU A 162 -4.42 103.50 37.87
CA GLU A 162 -3.13 103.28 37.20
C GLU A 162 -2.42 102.03 37.74
N GLU A 163 -2.38 101.84 39.06
CA GLU A 163 -1.83 100.61 39.63
C GLU A 163 -2.65 99.36 39.27
N GLU A 164 -3.97 99.45 39.16
CA GLU A 164 -4.81 98.34 38.70
C GLU A 164 -4.58 98.04 37.22
N LEU A 165 -4.36 99.06 36.40
CA LEU A 165 -3.99 98.94 35.00
C LEU A 165 -2.65 98.23 34.84
N ASP A 166 -1.62 98.64 35.58
CA ASP A 166 -0.31 98.01 35.57
C ASP A 166 -0.40 96.53 35.96
N ARG A 167 -1.15 96.22 37.03
CA ARG A 167 -1.39 94.83 37.46
C ARG A 167 -2.17 94.02 36.42
N ALA A 168 -3.10 94.63 35.69
CA ALA A 168 -3.83 93.98 34.61
C ALA A 168 -2.93 93.72 33.40
N GLN A 169 -2.05 94.66 33.05
CA GLN A 169 -1.07 94.53 31.99
C GLN A 169 -0.05 93.43 32.27
N GLU A 170 0.48 93.32 33.49
CA GLU A 170 1.39 92.21 33.87
C GLU A 170 0.71 90.84 33.77
N ARG A 171 -0.56 90.75 34.20
CA ARG A 171 -1.35 89.51 34.06
C ARG A 171 -1.59 89.17 32.60
N LEU A 172 -1.93 90.16 31.78
CA LEU A 172 -2.12 89.97 30.34
C LEU A 172 -0.82 89.51 29.67
N ALA A 173 0.32 90.12 30.01
CA ALA A 173 1.62 89.72 29.48
C ALA A 173 1.95 88.26 29.84
N THR A 174 1.68 87.85 31.08
CA THR A 174 1.89 86.47 31.53
C THR A 174 0.95 85.49 30.81
N ALA A 175 -0.31 85.88 30.58
CA ALA A 175 -1.28 85.07 29.85
C ALA A 175 -0.89 84.89 28.38
N LEU A 176 -0.42 85.97 27.73
CA LEU A 176 0.07 85.93 26.35
C LEU A 176 1.30 85.02 26.22
N GLN A 177 2.25 85.11 27.15
CA GLN A 177 3.42 84.21 27.13
C GLN A 177 3.02 82.74 27.26
N LYS A 178 2.06 82.42 28.14
CA LYS A 178 1.55 81.05 28.29
C LYS A 178 0.81 80.57 27.05
N LEU A 179 0.06 81.46 26.39
CA LEU A 179 -0.62 81.15 25.13
C LEU A 179 0.40 80.81 24.02
N GLU A 180 1.46 81.62 23.89
CA GLU A 180 2.53 81.39 22.91
C GLU A 180 3.27 80.06 23.17
N GLU A 181 3.55 79.72 24.43
CA GLU A 181 4.13 78.42 24.80
C GLU A 181 3.18 77.26 24.48
N ALA A 182 1.87 77.43 24.70
CA ALA A 182 0.86 76.43 24.37
C ALA A 182 0.72 76.23 22.84
N GLU A 183 0.72 77.31 22.06
CA GLU A 183 0.72 77.24 20.58
C GLU A 183 1.95 76.51 20.07
N LYS A 184 3.14 76.82 20.59
CA LYS A 184 4.37 76.12 20.18
C LYS A 184 4.32 74.63 20.50
N ASN A 185 3.81 74.25 21.67
CA ASN A 185 3.62 72.84 22.03
C ASN A 185 2.59 72.15 21.14
N ALA A 186 1.51 72.84 20.76
CA ALA A 186 0.51 72.33 19.83
C ALA A 186 1.10 72.10 18.43
N ASP A 187 1.88 73.05 17.91
CA ASP A 187 2.60 72.93 16.63
C ASP A 187 3.58 71.74 16.64
N GLU A 188 4.32 71.54 17.73
CA GLU A 188 5.22 70.41 17.88
C GLU A 188 4.45 69.07 17.94
N SER A 189 3.28 69.06 18.59
CA SER A 189 2.39 67.90 18.64
C SER A 189 1.79 67.58 17.27
N GLU A 190 1.35 68.58 16.50
CA GLU A 190 0.83 68.40 15.13
C GLU A 190 1.90 67.82 14.20
N ARG A 191 3.15 68.28 14.34
CA ARG A 191 4.30 67.69 13.62
C ARG A 191 4.53 66.23 14.03
N GLY A 192 4.44 65.93 15.33
CA GLY A 192 4.51 64.56 15.86
C GLY A 192 3.42 63.67 15.25
N MET A 193 2.18 64.16 15.21
CA MET A 193 1.04 63.46 14.64
C MET A 193 1.25 63.13 13.15
N LYS A 194 1.69 64.11 12.35
CA LYS A 194 1.98 63.89 10.91
C LYS A 194 3.07 62.83 10.68
N VAL A 195 4.09 62.77 11.54
CA VAL A 195 5.13 61.73 11.42
C VAL A 195 4.57 60.35 11.74
N ILE A 196 3.73 60.24 12.77
CA ILE A 196 3.08 58.98 13.17
C ILE A 196 2.11 58.52 12.07
N GLU A 197 1.29 59.42 11.53
CA GLU A 197 0.35 59.14 10.44
C GLU A 197 1.09 58.62 9.19
N ASN A 198 2.18 59.29 8.79
CA ASN A 198 2.99 58.83 7.66
C ASN A 198 3.65 57.46 7.91
N ARG A 199 4.03 57.16 9.15
CA ARG A 199 4.56 55.84 9.52
C ARG A 199 3.45 54.79 9.48
N ALA A 200 2.27 55.11 10.01
CA ALA A 200 1.10 54.23 10.00
C ALA A 200 0.67 53.87 8.57
N MET A 201 0.58 54.85 7.66
CA MET A 201 0.27 54.58 6.25
C MET A 201 1.28 53.65 5.59
N LYS A 202 2.59 53.87 5.81
CA LYS A 202 3.63 52.98 5.25
C LYS A 202 3.58 51.57 5.82
N ASP A 203 3.28 51.45 7.11
CA ASP A 203 3.13 50.14 7.76
C ASP A 203 1.87 49.41 7.27
N GLU A 204 0.79 50.14 6.98
CA GLU A 204 -0.44 49.62 6.37
C GLU A 204 -0.20 49.13 4.93
N GLU A 205 0.42 49.93 4.06
CA GLU A 205 0.82 49.51 2.70
C GLU A 205 1.68 48.24 2.74
N LYS A 206 2.62 48.18 3.68
CA LYS A 206 3.50 47.02 3.85
C LYS A 206 2.72 45.79 4.35
N MET A 207 1.74 45.98 5.21
CA MET A 207 0.85 44.92 5.69
C MET A 207 0.03 44.36 4.53
N GLU A 208 -0.57 45.22 3.69
CA GLU A 208 -1.33 44.80 2.51
C GLU A 208 -0.49 43.96 1.54
N ILE A 209 0.74 44.38 1.25
CA ILE A 209 1.66 43.63 0.39
C ILE A 209 1.98 42.25 1.00
N GLN A 210 2.23 42.20 2.30
CA GLN A 210 2.51 40.95 3.01
C GLN A 210 1.29 40.02 3.04
N GLU A 211 0.08 40.55 3.20
CA GLU A 211 -1.16 39.78 3.13
C GLU A 211 -1.38 39.17 1.74
N LEU A 212 -1.10 39.94 0.68
CA LEU A 212 -1.22 39.47 -0.69
C LEU A 212 -0.20 38.36 -1.00
N GLN A 213 1.05 38.52 -0.58
CA GLN A 213 2.09 37.49 -0.66
C GLN A 213 1.72 36.22 0.13
N LEU A 214 1.12 36.39 1.32
CA LEU A 214 0.69 35.27 2.16
C LEU A 214 -0.47 34.51 1.52
N LYS A 215 -1.39 35.20 0.83
CA LYS A 215 -2.48 34.59 0.07
C LYS A 215 -1.96 33.82 -1.14
N GLU A 216 -0.99 34.37 -1.87
CA GLU A 216 -0.35 33.69 -2.99
C GLU A 216 0.40 32.43 -2.53
N ALA A 217 1.19 32.53 -1.46
CA ALA A 217 1.89 31.38 -0.90
C ALA A 217 0.93 30.27 -0.42
N LYS A 218 -0.24 30.63 0.13
CA LYS A 218 -1.30 29.67 0.47
C LYS A 218 -1.86 28.96 -0.75
N ASN A 219 -2.19 29.71 -1.81
CA ASN A 219 -2.72 29.11 -3.04
C ASN A 219 -1.71 28.13 -3.66
N ILE A 220 -0.42 28.46 -3.67
CA ILE A 220 0.64 27.58 -4.17
C ILE A 220 0.73 26.31 -3.32
N ALA A 221 0.66 26.42 -1.99
CA ALA A 221 0.67 25.27 -1.10
C ALA A 221 -0.56 24.36 -1.33
N GLU A 222 -1.76 24.93 -1.43
CA GLU A 222 -2.99 24.18 -1.72
C GLU A 222 -2.93 23.48 -3.08
N GLU A 223 -2.34 24.11 -4.10
CA GLU A 223 -2.18 23.48 -5.42
C GLU A 223 -1.15 22.34 -5.38
N ALA A 224 -0.08 22.50 -4.60
CA ALA A 224 0.89 21.44 -4.37
C ALA A 224 0.25 20.24 -3.64
N ASP A 225 -0.55 20.49 -2.60
CA ASP A 225 -1.28 19.45 -1.87
C ASP A 225 -2.25 18.69 -2.80
N ARG A 226 -3.01 19.40 -3.65
CA ARG A 226 -3.88 18.76 -4.66
C ARG A 226 -3.10 17.88 -5.64
N LYS A 227 -1.91 18.30 -6.06
CA LYS A 227 -1.02 17.51 -6.94
C LYS A 227 -0.50 16.27 -6.20
N CYS A 228 -0.11 16.40 -4.93
CA CYS A 228 0.31 15.28 -4.09
C CYS A 228 -0.82 14.25 -3.92
N ASP A 229 -2.04 14.70 -3.69
CA ASP A 229 -3.22 13.81 -3.60
C ASP A 229 -3.50 13.09 -4.94
N GLU A 230 -3.30 13.76 -6.07
CA GLU A 230 -3.46 13.14 -7.39
C GLU A 230 -2.39 12.09 -7.65
N VAL A 231 -1.12 12.37 -7.32
CA VAL A 231 -0.03 11.40 -7.42
C VAL A 231 -0.30 10.20 -6.53
N THR A 232 -0.77 10.42 -5.30
CA THR A 232 -1.11 9.34 -4.36
C THR A 232 -2.22 8.44 -4.92
N ARG A 233 -3.27 9.02 -5.50
CA ARG A 233 -4.34 8.25 -6.17
C ARG A 233 -3.84 7.46 -7.37
N LYS A 234 -2.97 8.05 -8.21
CA LYS A 234 -2.37 7.32 -9.35
C LYS A 234 -1.48 6.17 -8.90
N LEU A 235 -0.71 6.39 -7.83
CA LEU A 235 0.19 5.39 -7.27
C LEU A 235 -0.61 4.18 -6.75
N LEU A 236 -1.71 4.40 -6.03
CA LEU A 236 -2.58 3.32 -5.56
C LEU A 236 -3.19 2.48 -6.70
N VAL A 237 -3.56 3.12 -7.83
CA VAL A 237 -4.03 2.39 -9.01
C VAL A 237 -2.91 1.56 -9.64
N LEU A 238 -1.71 2.12 -9.75
CA LEU A 238 -0.54 1.41 -10.30
C LEU A 238 -0.10 0.24 -9.42
N GLU A 239 -0.15 0.39 -8.10
CA GLU A 239 0.11 -0.70 -7.14
C GLU A 239 -0.88 -1.86 -7.36
N GLY A 240 -2.17 -1.55 -7.50
CA GLY A 240 -3.18 -2.59 -7.80
C GLY A 240 -3.09 -3.18 -9.21
N GLU A 241 -2.51 -2.48 -10.19
CA GLU A 241 -2.17 -3.04 -11.50
C GLU A 241 -0.96 -3.96 -11.45
N LEU A 242 0.04 -3.58 -10.65
CA LEU A 242 1.26 -4.35 -10.41
C LEU A 242 0.92 -5.67 -9.70
N GLU A 243 0.16 -5.64 -8.61
CA GLU A 243 -0.26 -6.84 -7.87
C GLU A 243 -0.97 -7.85 -8.79
N ARG A 244 -1.92 -7.37 -9.61
CA ARG A 244 -2.58 -8.23 -10.61
C ARG A 244 -1.64 -8.76 -11.68
N ALA A 245 -0.57 -8.05 -12.01
CA ALA A 245 0.44 -8.52 -12.96
C ALA A 245 1.36 -9.57 -12.33
N GLU A 246 1.72 -9.39 -11.06
CA GLU A 246 2.50 -10.34 -10.27
C GLU A 246 1.75 -11.66 -10.09
N GLU A 247 0.47 -11.63 -9.72
CA GLU A 247 -0.37 -12.85 -9.63
C GLU A 247 -0.42 -13.60 -10.97
N ARG A 248 -0.53 -12.88 -12.10
CA ARG A 248 -0.51 -13.50 -13.43
C ARG A 248 0.85 -14.11 -13.77
N ALA A 249 1.93 -13.45 -13.37
CA ALA A 249 3.29 -13.93 -13.57
C ALA A 249 3.53 -15.20 -12.75
N GLU A 250 3.14 -15.22 -11.47
CA GLU A 250 3.27 -16.37 -10.57
C GLU A 250 2.51 -17.60 -11.12
N VAL A 251 1.27 -17.42 -11.59
CA VAL A 251 0.51 -18.50 -12.24
C VAL A 251 1.20 -18.99 -13.52
N SER A 252 1.84 -18.10 -14.28
CA SER A 252 2.60 -18.50 -15.46
C SER A 252 3.89 -19.26 -15.11
N GLU A 253 4.59 -18.86 -14.05
CA GLU A 253 5.79 -19.55 -13.56
C GLU A 253 5.47 -20.95 -13.07
N LEU A 254 4.37 -21.13 -12.34
CA LEU A 254 3.89 -22.45 -11.93
C LEU A 254 3.63 -23.35 -13.14
N LYS A 255 2.94 -22.84 -14.17
CA LYS A 255 2.70 -23.59 -15.42
C LYS A 255 3.98 -23.91 -16.17
N CYS A 256 4.95 -23.00 -16.20
CA CYS A 256 6.26 -23.28 -16.79
C CYS A 256 6.98 -24.39 -16.02
N GLY A 257 6.91 -24.38 -14.68
CA GLY A 257 7.46 -25.45 -13.84
C GLY A 257 6.81 -26.81 -14.11
N ASP A 258 5.49 -26.87 -14.21
CA ASP A 258 4.76 -28.10 -14.55
C ASP A 258 5.20 -28.64 -15.93
N LEU A 259 5.29 -27.76 -16.94
CA LEU A 259 5.73 -28.12 -18.29
C LEU A 259 7.20 -28.57 -18.33
N GLU A 260 8.07 -27.98 -17.51
CA GLU A 260 9.47 -28.41 -17.38
C GLU A 260 9.58 -29.81 -16.77
N GLU A 261 8.73 -30.13 -15.79
CA GLU A 261 8.67 -31.47 -15.19
C GLU A 261 8.12 -32.51 -16.19
N GLU A 262 7.07 -32.18 -16.93
CA GLU A 262 6.57 -33.03 -18.02
C GLU A 262 7.64 -33.28 -19.08
N LEU A 263 8.36 -32.23 -19.50
CA LEU A 263 9.44 -32.34 -20.47
C LEU A 263 10.56 -33.26 -19.96
N LYS A 264 10.91 -33.16 -18.67
CA LYS A 264 11.89 -34.06 -18.03
C LYS A 264 11.42 -35.51 -18.04
N ASN A 265 10.14 -35.76 -17.75
CA ASN A 265 9.56 -37.10 -17.79
C ASN A 265 9.55 -37.68 -19.20
N VAL A 266 9.13 -36.90 -20.20
CA VAL A 266 9.17 -37.29 -21.62
C VAL A 266 10.60 -37.57 -22.07
N THR A 267 11.56 -36.74 -21.67
CA THR A 267 12.98 -36.93 -21.99
C THR A 267 13.52 -38.24 -21.41
N ASN A 268 13.16 -38.59 -20.16
CA ASN A 268 13.56 -39.85 -19.55
C ASN A 268 12.93 -41.06 -20.25
N ASN A 269 11.66 -40.97 -20.65
CA ASN A 269 10.99 -42.01 -21.40
C ASN A 269 11.62 -42.21 -22.78
N LEU A 270 11.97 -41.13 -23.48
CA LEU A 270 12.65 -41.19 -24.76
C LEU A 270 13.99 -41.91 -24.65
N LYS A 271 14.83 -41.56 -23.67
CA LYS A 271 16.11 -42.26 -23.41
C LYS A 271 15.94 -43.76 -23.17
N SER A 272 14.89 -44.15 -22.45
CA SER A 272 14.58 -45.56 -22.20
C SER A 272 14.18 -46.29 -23.50
N LEU A 273 13.35 -45.65 -24.33
CA LEU A 273 12.95 -46.18 -25.63
C LEU A 273 14.11 -46.27 -26.62
N GLU A 274 14.98 -45.27 -26.66
CA GLU A 274 16.21 -45.29 -27.47
C GLU A 274 17.10 -46.47 -27.07
N ALA A 275 17.33 -46.66 -25.77
CA ALA A 275 18.11 -47.81 -25.26
C ALA A 275 17.45 -49.16 -25.56
N GLN A 276 16.12 -49.23 -25.65
CA GLN A 276 15.42 -50.45 -26.09
C GLN A 276 15.57 -50.66 -27.60
N SER A 277 15.43 -49.60 -28.40
CA SER A 277 15.61 -49.66 -29.85
C SER A 277 17.00 -50.17 -30.22
N GLU A 278 18.05 -49.70 -29.52
CA GLU A 278 19.42 -50.16 -29.73
C GLU A 278 19.56 -51.67 -29.45
N LYS A 279 18.98 -52.16 -28.34
CA LYS A 279 18.95 -53.60 -28.03
C LYS A 279 18.19 -54.44 -29.05
N TYR A 280 17.12 -53.89 -29.65
CA TYR A 280 16.39 -54.59 -30.71
C TYR A 280 17.19 -54.61 -32.01
N SER A 281 17.88 -53.53 -32.36
CA SER A 281 18.81 -53.49 -33.50
C SER A 281 19.91 -54.54 -33.35
N GLU A 282 20.55 -54.64 -32.18
CA GLU A 282 21.58 -55.67 -31.95
C GLU A 282 21.04 -57.11 -32.08
N LYS A 283 19.76 -57.32 -31.75
CA LYS A 283 19.11 -58.63 -31.92
C LYS A 283 18.80 -58.89 -33.39
N GLU A 284 18.35 -57.89 -34.11
CA GLU A 284 18.12 -57.96 -35.55
C GLU A 284 19.40 -58.35 -36.29
N ASP A 285 20.53 -57.69 -36.00
CA ASP A 285 21.84 -58.04 -36.57
C ASP A 285 22.23 -59.50 -36.30
N LYS A 286 22.02 -59.98 -35.07
CA LYS A 286 22.29 -61.39 -34.70
C LYS A 286 21.41 -62.36 -35.46
N TYR A 287 20.12 -62.06 -35.58
CA TYR A 287 19.20 -62.92 -36.33
C TYR A 287 19.52 -62.91 -37.82
N GLU A 288 19.93 -61.78 -38.39
CA GLU A 288 20.41 -61.73 -39.78
C GLU A 288 21.64 -62.62 -39.99
N GLU A 289 22.60 -62.58 -39.06
CA GLU A 289 23.79 -63.45 -39.12
C GLU A 289 23.43 -64.94 -38.96
N GLU A 290 22.54 -65.29 -38.02
CA GLU A 290 22.04 -66.66 -37.85
C GLU A 290 21.29 -67.15 -39.09
N ILE A 291 20.43 -66.31 -39.69
CA ILE A 291 19.71 -66.62 -40.93
C ILE A 291 20.71 -66.86 -42.06
N LYS A 292 21.77 -66.04 -42.17
CA LYS A 292 22.82 -66.22 -43.18
C LYS A 292 23.54 -67.55 -43.01
N ILE A 293 23.95 -67.90 -41.79
CA ILE A 293 24.61 -69.18 -41.49
C ILE A 293 23.68 -70.36 -41.82
N MET A 294 22.40 -70.27 -41.46
CA MET A 294 21.42 -71.30 -41.74
C MET A 294 21.14 -71.45 -43.23
N ASN A 295 21.08 -70.36 -43.98
CA ASN A 295 20.96 -70.38 -45.45
C ASN A 295 22.19 -71.02 -46.11
N ASP A 296 23.40 -70.71 -45.63
CA ASP A 296 24.63 -71.32 -46.14
C ASP A 296 24.64 -72.84 -45.88
N ARG A 297 24.24 -73.27 -44.68
CA ARG A 297 24.10 -74.71 -44.34
C ARG A 297 23.02 -75.41 -45.16
N LEU A 298 21.89 -74.74 -45.39
CA LEU A 298 20.83 -75.26 -46.25
C LEU A 298 21.37 -75.50 -47.65
N LYS A 299 22.07 -74.52 -48.24
CA LYS A 299 22.68 -74.63 -49.56
C LYS A 299 23.71 -75.76 -49.64
N GLU A 300 24.53 -75.95 -48.60
CA GLU A 300 25.44 -77.10 -48.52
C GLU A 300 24.71 -78.44 -48.47
N ALA A 301 23.62 -78.52 -47.70
CA ALA A 301 22.79 -79.71 -47.61
C ALA A 301 22.07 -80.01 -48.93
N GLU A 302 21.55 -78.98 -49.61
CA GLU A 302 20.93 -79.08 -50.94
C GLU A 302 21.94 -79.59 -51.97
N ASN A 303 23.14 -79.00 -52.04
CA ASN A 303 24.19 -79.46 -52.95
C ASN A 303 24.58 -80.93 -52.67
N ARG A 304 24.61 -81.34 -51.38
CA ARG A 304 24.90 -82.72 -50.97
C ARG A 304 23.76 -83.67 -51.37
N ALA A 305 22.52 -83.26 -51.17
CA ALA A 305 21.34 -84.01 -51.58
C ALA A 305 21.31 -84.19 -53.11
N GLU A 306 21.55 -83.12 -53.87
CA GLU A 306 21.62 -83.19 -55.33
C GLU A 306 22.73 -84.16 -55.81
N PHE A 307 23.89 -84.16 -55.16
CA PHE A 307 24.95 -85.13 -55.46
C PHE A 307 24.52 -86.58 -55.17
N ALA A 308 23.84 -86.80 -54.04
CA ALA A 308 23.30 -88.09 -53.67
C ALA A 308 22.23 -88.55 -54.67
N GLU A 309 21.31 -87.68 -55.07
CA GLU A 309 20.28 -87.95 -56.09
C GLU A 309 20.91 -88.33 -57.44
N ARG A 310 21.93 -87.59 -57.89
CA ARG A 310 22.69 -87.96 -59.11
C ARG A 310 23.39 -89.31 -58.99
N THR A 311 23.81 -89.69 -57.78
CA THR A 311 24.43 -90.99 -57.52
C THR A 311 23.39 -92.11 -57.52
N VAL A 312 22.24 -91.89 -56.88
CA VAL A 312 21.11 -92.82 -56.89
C VAL A 312 20.62 -93.03 -58.32
N ALA A 313 20.42 -91.98 -59.11
CA ALA A 313 19.99 -92.10 -60.51
C ALA A 313 20.99 -92.92 -61.37
N LYS A 314 22.30 -92.82 -61.09
CA LYS A 314 23.30 -93.68 -61.74
C LYS A 314 23.19 -95.13 -61.28
N LEU A 315 22.99 -95.35 -59.98
CA LEU A 315 22.83 -96.67 -59.39
C LEU A 315 21.56 -97.36 -59.91
N GLU A 316 20.44 -96.65 -59.97
CA GLU A 316 19.17 -97.10 -60.57
C GLU A 316 19.38 -97.57 -62.00
N LYS A 317 20.08 -96.79 -62.84
CA LYS A 317 20.42 -97.24 -64.20
C LYS A 317 21.22 -98.54 -64.21
N THR A 318 22.23 -98.68 -63.34
CA THR A 318 22.96 -99.96 -63.23
C THR A 318 22.09 -101.09 -62.68
N ILE A 319 21.11 -100.80 -61.82
CA ILE A 319 20.14 -101.80 -61.36
C ILE A 319 19.30 -102.25 -62.54
N ASP A 320 18.75 -101.32 -63.35
CA ASP A 320 18.00 -101.66 -64.56
C ASP A 320 18.84 -102.52 -65.51
N ASP A 321 20.09 -102.14 -65.78
CA ASP A 321 21.01 -102.91 -66.63
C ASP A 321 21.26 -104.33 -66.06
N LEU A 322 21.43 -104.45 -64.74
CA LEU A 322 21.62 -105.73 -64.05
C LEU A 322 20.33 -106.56 -63.99
N GLU A 323 19.16 -105.93 -63.85
CA GLU A 323 17.85 -106.57 -63.87
C GLU A 323 17.55 -107.12 -65.26
N ASP A 324 17.90 -106.41 -66.32
CA ASP A 324 17.85 -106.91 -67.70
C ASP A 324 18.78 -108.10 -67.89
N GLU A 325 20.02 -108.04 -67.38
CA GLU A 325 20.95 -109.16 -67.43
C GLU A 325 20.44 -110.37 -66.62
N LEU A 326 19.88 -110.13 -65.44
CA LEU A 326 19.24 -111.14 -64.60
C LEU A 326 18.01 -111.73 -65.28
N TYR A 327 17.19 -110.92 -65.96
CA TYR A 327 16.05 -111.39 -66.72
C TYR A 327 16.49 -112.28 -67.87
N ASN A 328 17.54 -111.88 -68.60
CA ASN A 328 18.14 -112.70 -69.64
C ASN A 328 18.70 -114.02 -69.08
N GLN A 329 19.34 -113.99 -67.90
CA GLN A 329 19.78 -115.20 -67.19
C GLN A 329 18.59 -116.05 -66.73
N LYS A 330 17.51 -115.45 -66.21
CA LYS A 330 16.27 -116.13 -65.86
C LYS A 330 15.60 -116.76 -67.07
N LEU A 331 15.66 -116.14 -68.24
CA LEU A 331 15.13 -116.72 -69.47
C LEU A 331 15.93 -117.97 -69.88
N LYS A 332 17.26 -117.92 -69.73
CA LYS A 332 18.13 -119.11 -69.90
C LYS A 332 17.84 -120.18 -68.85
N TYR A 333 17.71 -119.80 -67.58
CA TYR A 333 17.34 -120.69 -66.50
C TYR A 333 15.94 -121.26 -66.67
N LYS A 334 14.99 -120.52 -67.22
CA LYS A 334 13.64 -121.00 -67.53
C LYS A 334 13.67 -122.01 -68.67
N ALA A 335 14.51 -121.80 -69.69
CA ALA A 335 14.73 -122.82 -70.71
C ALA A 335 15.32 -124.11 -70.09
N ILE A 336 16.30 -123.98 -69.19
CA ILE A 336 16.86 -125.12 -68.43
C ILE A 336 15.83 -125.70 -67.45
N SER A 337 14.95 -124.88 -66.87
CA SER A 337 13.89 -125.30 -65.96
C SER A 337 12.76 -125.99 -66.70
N GLU A 338 12.41 -125.60 -67.93
CA GLU A 338 11.46 -126.33 -68.77
C GLU A 338 12.02 -127.73 -69.14
N GLU A 339 13.35 -127.86 -69.24
CA GLU A 339 14.04 -129.17 -69.32
C GLU A 339 14.05 -129.93 -67.98
N LEU A 340 14.11 -129.21 -66.85
CA LEU A 340 14.13 -129.79 -65.50
C LEU A 340 12.73 -130.07 -64.93
N ASP A 341 11.67 -129.37 -65.34
CA ASP A 341 10.26 -129.54 -64.95
C ASP A 341 9.65 -130.79 -65.62
N HIS A 342 10.26 -131.25 -66.72
CA HIS A 342 10.09 -132.61 -67.23
C HIS A 342 10.71 -133.69 -66.31
N ALA A 343 11.67 -133.32 -65.45
CA ALA A 343 12.35 -134.21 -64.50
C ALA A 343 11.94 -133.97 -63.02
N LEU A 344 11.20 -132.89 -62.73
CA LEU A 344 10.82 -132.44 -61.38
C LEU A 344 9.32 -132.64 -61.08
N ASN A 345 8.49 -132.93 -62.10
CA ASN A 345 7.15 -133.50 -61.88
C ASN A 345 7.19 -134.89 -61.21
N ASP A 346 8.37 -135.51 -61.11
CA ASP A 346 8.63 -136.78 -60.42
C ASP A 346 9.13 -136.65 -58.97
N LEU A 347 9.42 -135.45 -58.45
CA LEU A 347 10.13 -135.34 -57.16
C LEU A 347 9.92 -134.04 -56.37
N ASN A 348 8.67 -133.61 -56.10
CA ASN A 348 8.36 -132.93 -54.84
C ASN A 348 6.86 -132.63 -54.66
N THR A 349 6.07 -133.69 -54.62
CA THR A 349 5.17 -133.83 -53.48
C THR A 349 6.03 -133.82 -52.21
N LEU A 350 5.73 -132.88 -51.30
CA LEU A 350 5.98 -132.87 -49.85
C LEU A 350 7.09 -131.95 -49.26
N PHE A 351 6.61 -130.95 -48.49
CA PHE A 351 7.22 -130.15 -47.39
C PHE A 351 7.89 -128.81 -47.77
N SER A 352 7.25 -127.62 -47.73
CA SER A 352 6.41 -126.88 -46.73
C SER A 352 7.20 -126.12 -45.64
N GLU A 353 6.99 -124.80 -45.66
CA GLU A 353 7.69 -123.69 -44.98
C GLU A 353 7.25 -123.40 -43.53
N ASP A 354 7.87 -122.34 -42.98
CA ASP A 354 7.43 -121.38 -41.94
C ASP A 354 7.86 -121.62 -40.49
N ALA A 355 8.07 -120.62 -39.61
CA ALA A 355 8.40 -119.19 -39.62
C ALA A 355 8.41 -118.75 -38.11
N PHE A 356 8.96 -117.57 -37.80
CA PHE A 356 9.32 -117.05 -36.46
C PHE A 356 8.33 -115.97 -35.92
N ASN A 357 8.18 -115.82 -34.59
CA ASN A 357 8.07 -114.56 -33.77
C ASN A 357 7.07 -114.54 -32.58
N SER A 358 7.48 -113.89 -31.48
CA SER A 358 6.68 -113.52 -30.29
C SER A 358 6.63 -111.99 -30.17
N THR A 359 5.43 -111.41 -30.10
CA THR A 359 5.17 -109.96 -30.24
C THR A 359 5.05 -109.26 -28.90
N PHE A 360 5.87 -108.22 -28.68
CA PHE A 360 5.70 -107.18 -27.67
C PHE A 360 4.76 -106.09 -28.20
N ILE A 361 3.66 -105.80 -27.50
CA ILE A 361 2.65 -104.82 -27.93
C ILE A 361 2.91 -103.50 -27.19
N SER A 362 3.27 -102.45 -27.94
CA SER A 362 3.41 -101.08 -27.44
C SER A 362 2.06 -100.36 -27.48
N THR A 363 1.72 -99.61 -26.42
CA THR A 363 0.51 -98.77 -26.39
C THR A 363 0.58 -97.67 -27.45
N ILE A 364 -0.37 -97.65 -28.37
CA ILE A 364 -0.54 -96.58 -29.36
C ILE A 364 -1.60 -95.61 -28.82
N GLY A 365 -1.21 -94.41 -28.39
CA GLY A 365 -2.12 -93.34 -27.95
C GLY A 365 -2.15 -93.06 -26.44
N ILE A 366 -3.28 -92.54 -25.95
CA ILE A 366 -3.54 -92.20 -24.54
C ILE A 366 -4.72 -93.05 -24.05
N ASP A 367 -4.60 -93.68 -22.88
CA ASP A 367 -5.64 -94.49 -22.23
C ASP A 367 -6.23 -93.75 -21.01
N PHE A 368 -7.53 -93.91 -20.74
CA PHE A 368 -8.26 -93.19 -19.69
C PHE A 368 -8.99 -94.14 -18.75
N LYS A 369 -8.75 -94.02 -17.44
CA LYS A 369 -9.38 -94.85 -16.40
C LYS A 369 -9.85 -94.01 -15.21
N ILE A 370 -11.01 -94.35 -14.66
CA ILE A 370 -11.56 -93.72 -13.45
C ILE A 370 -11.51 -94.72 -12.29
N ARG A 371 -10.94 -94.31 -11.15
CA ARG A 371 -10.95 -95.09 -9.89
C ARG A 371 -11.42 -94.22 -8.74
N THR A 372 -12.39 -94.69 -7.95
CA THR A 372 -12.84 -93.97 -6.75
C THR A 372 -12.10 -94.51 -5.53
N ILE A 373 -11.49 -93.63 -4.75
CA ILE A 373 -10.81 -93.95 -3.49
C ILE A 373 -11.47 -93.19 -2.34
N GLU A 374 -11.34 -93.67 -1.11
CA GLU A 374 -11.84 -92.99 0.09
C GLU A 374 -10.65 -92.45 0.90
N LEU A 375 -10.61 -91.13 1.11
CA LEU A 375 -9.54 -90.43 1.85
C LEU A 375 -10.15 -89.48 2.89
N ASP A 376 -9.86 -89.71 4.16
CA ASP A 376 -10.39 -89.01 5.35
C ASP A 376 -11.92 -88.81 5.31
N GLY A 377 -12.65 -89.90 5.05
CA GLY A 377 -14.11 -89.92 5.01
C GLY A 377 -14.76 -89.28 3.77
N LYS A 378 -13.96 -88.76 2.82
CA LYS A 378 -14.43 -88.24 1.53
C LYS A 378 -14.13 -89.23 0.40
N LYS A 379 -15.12 -89.52 -0.44
CA LYS A 379 -14.94 -90.33 -1.66
C LYS A 379 -14.42 -89.45 -2.80
N ILE A 380 -13.20 -89.70 -3.25
CA ILE A 380 -12.51 -88.94 -4.31
C ILE A 380 -12.47 -89.79 -5.58
N LYS A 381 -12.95 -89.24 -6.69
CA LYS A 381 -12.85 -89.88 -8.01
C LYS A 381 -11.54 -89.45 -8.68
N LEU A 382 -10.59 -90.38 -8.81
CA LEU A 382 -9.37 -90.19 -9.58
C LEU A 382 -9.65 -90.45 -11.06
N GLN A 383 -9.29 -89.49 -11.89
CA GLN A 383 -9.29 -89.60 -13.35
C GLN A 383 -7.83 -89.74 -13.79
N ILE A 384 -7.45 -90.95 -14.22
CA ILE A 384 -6.07 -91.32 -14.55
C ILE A 384 -5.94 -91.35 -16.07
N TRP A 385 -5.01 -90.56 -16.58
CA TRP A 385 -4.65 -90.50 -18.00
C TRP A 385 -3.28 -91.16 -18.17
N ASP A 386 -3.25 -92.32 -18.81
CA ASP A 386 -2.02 -93.04 -19.15
C ASP A 386 -1.54 -92.58 -20.53
N THR A 387 -0.34 -92.02 -20.61
CA THR A 387 0.19 -91.39 -21.83
C THR A 387 1.36 -92.20 -22.37
N ALA A 388 1.37 -92.51 -23.68
CA ALA A 388 2.46 -93.27 -24.29
C ALA A 388 3.82 -92.53 -24.17
N GLY A 389 4.81 -93.18 -23.56
CA GLY A 389 6.16 -92.65 -23.37
C GLY A 389 7.08 -92.73 -24.61
N GLN A 390 6.54 -93.02 -25.80
CA GLN A 390 7.32 -93.07 -27.03
C GLN A 390 7.56 -91.64 -27.55
N GLU A 391 8.81 -91.29 -27.82
CA GLU A 391 9.22 -89.91 -28.16
C GLU A 391 8.50 -89.31 -29.39
N ARG A 392 7.93 -90.17 -30.25
CA ARG A 392 7.16 -89.77 -31.44
C ARG A 392 5.80 -89.12 -31.12
N PHE A 393 5.29 -89.20 -29.90
CA PHE A 393 3.99 -88.64 -29.50
C PHE A 393 4.08 -87.47 -28.48
N ARG A 394 5.27 -86.88 -28.28
CA ARG A 394 5.48 -85.76 -27.32
C ARG A 394 4.52 -84.58 -27.50
N THR A 395 4.06 -84.31 -28.72
CA THR A 395 3.10 -83.23 -29.02
C THR A 395 1.69 -83.49 -28.48
N ILE A 396 1.28 -84.75 -28.32
CA ILE A 396 -0.07 -85.08 -27.83
C ILE A 396 -0.12 -84.93 -26.29
N THR A 397 0.99 -85.22 -25.60
CA THR A 397 1.06 -85.23 -24.12
C THR A 397 0.92 -83.83 -23.49
N THR A 398 1.36 -82.76 -24.17
CA THR A 398 1.35 -81.40 -23.60
C THR A 398 -0.06 -80.84 -23.38
N ALA A 399 -1.04 -81.24 -24.20
CA ALA A 399 -2.44 -80.82 -24.04
C ALA A 399 -3.06 -81.30 -22.71
N TYR A 400 -2.58 -82.42 -22.16
CA TYR A 400 -3.13 -83.03 -20.94
C TYR A 400 -2.49 -82.52 -19.65
N TYR A 401 -1.43 -81.71 -19.74
CA TYR A 401 -0.89 -81.00 -18.58
C TYR A 401 -1.84 -79.89 -18.11
N ARG A 402 -2.66 -79.35 -19.01
CA ARG A 402 -3.60 -78.26 -18.70
C ARG A 402 -4.79 -78.79 -17.90
N GLY A 403 -4.82 -78.50 -16.60
CA GLY A 403 -5.87 -78.92 -15.68
C GLY A 403 -5.56 -80.20 -14.88
N ALA A 404 -4.37 -80.77 -15.05
CA ALA A 404 -3.90 -81.86 -14.19
C ALA A 404 -3.65 -81.34 -12.76
N MET A 405 -4.16 -82.07 -11.77
CA MET A 405 -3.97 -81.73 -10.34
C MET A 405 -2.71 -82.36 -9.76
N GLY A 406 -2.30 -83.51 -10.31
CA GLY A 406 -1.00 -84.09 -10.02
C GLY A 406 -0.46 -84.93 -11.17
N ILE A 407 0.85 -85.08 -11.22
CA ILE A 407 1.58 -85.75 -12.29
C ILE A 407 2.57 -86.75 -11.69
N MET A 408 2.56 -87.98 -12.21
CA MET A 408 3.48 -89.05 -11.82
C MET A 408 4.47 -89.31 -12.96
N LEU A 409 5.75 -89.13 -12.68
CA LEU A 409 6.86 -89.38 -13.60
C LEU A 409 7.46 -90.75 -13.33
N VAL A 410 7.42 -91.66 -14.29
CA VAL A 410 7.87 -93.04 -14.09
C VAL A 410 9.10 -93.32 -14.95
N TYR A 411 10.16 -93.83 -14.32
CA TYR A 411 11.31 -94.40 -15.03
C TYR A 411 11.50 -95.87 -14.65
N ASP A 412 12.31 -96.59 -15.42
CA ASP A 412 12.66 -97.99 -15.17
C ASP A 412 14.03 -98.07 -14.50
N ILE A 413 14.12 -98.68 -13.30
CA ILE A 413 15.39 -98.78 -12.56
C ILE A 413 16.45 -99.61 -13.28
N THR A 414 16.05 -100.43 -14.25
CA THR A 414 16.94 -101.26 -15.07
C THR A 414 17.44 -100.54 -16.33
N ASN A 415 16.96 -99.32 -16.60
CA ASN A 415 17.32 -98.56 -17.80
C ASN A 415 17.70 -97.12 -17.45
N GLU A 416 19.00 -96.83 -17.40
CA GLU A 416 19.53 -95.50 -17.04
C GLU A 416 19.04 -94.38 -17.96
N LYS A 417 18.87 -94.63 -19.26
CA LYS A 417 18.36 -93.61 -20.20
C LYS A 417 16.96 -93.12 -19.83
N SER A 418 16.13 -93.99 -19.27
CA SER A 418 14.78 -93.61 -18.83
C SER A 418 14.82 -92.66 -17.63
N PHE A 419 15.83 -92.80 -16.76
CA PHE A 419 16.06 -91.93 -15.62
C PHE A 419 16.62 -90.56 -16.03
N ASP A 420 17.60 -90.52 -16.94
CA ASP A 420 18.16 -89.25 -17.42
C ASP A 420 17.11 -88.37 -18.10
N ASN A 421 16.14 -89.00 -18.77
CA ASN A 421 15.02 -88.30 -19.39
C ASN A 421 14.05 -87.64 -18.41
N ILE A 422 14.04 -88.03 -17.12
CA ILE A 422 13.14 -87.42 -16.12
C ILE A 422 13.38 -85.92 -15.99
N LYS A 423 14.63 -85.45 -16.11
CA LYS A 423 14.96 -84.01 -16.07
C LYS A 423 14.27 -83.23 -17.19
N ASN A 424 14.27 -83.80 -18.40
CA ASN A 424 13.58 -83.20 -19.55
C ASN A 424 12.06 -83.18 -19.35
N TRP A 425 11.49 -84.23 -18.75
CA TRP A 425 10.07 -84.27 -18.44
C TRP A 425 9.66 -83.28 -17.34
N ILE A 426 10.48 -83.09 -16.30
CA ILE A 426 10.24 -82.08 -15.25
C ILE A 426 10.21 -80.68 -15.87
N ARG A 427 11.20 -80.33 -16.71
CA ARG A 427 11.24 -79.05 -17.40
C ARG A 427 10.01 -78.83 -18.29
N ASN A 428 9.59 -79.86 -19.02
CA ASN A 428 8.39 -79.77 -19.87
C ASN A 428 7.11 -79.52 -19.05
N ILE A 429 6.99 -80.13 -17.89
CA ILE A 429 5.88 -79.90 -16.96
C ILE A 429 5.93 -78.47 -16.41
N GLU A 430 7.11 -77.95 -16.05
CA GLU A 430 7.24 -76.57 -15.57
C GLU A 430 6.88 -75.52 -16.62
N GLU A 431 7.14 -75.80 -17.89
CA GLU A 431 6.81 -74.89 -19.00
C GLU A 431 5.31 -74.90 -19.36
N HIS A 432 4.59 -76.02 -19.17
CA HIS A 432 3.23 -76.20 -19.70
C HIS A 432 2.12 -76.52 -18.67
N ALA A 433 2.46 -76.95 -17.45
CA ALA A 433 1.49 -77.23 -16.40
C ALA A 433 1.28 -76.04 -15.46
N SER A 434 0.17 -76.05 -14.72
CA SER A 434 -0.08 -75.03 -13.69
C SER A 434 0.95 -75.13 -12.56
N ALA A 435 1.42 -73.99 -12.03
CA ALA A 435 2.40 -73.94 -10.94
C ALA A 435 1.98 -74.70 -9.67
N ASP A 436 0.67 -74.94 -9.51
CA ASP A 436 0.09 -75.63 -8.36
C ASP A 436 0.05 -77.15 -8.47
N VAL A 437 0.45 -77.74 -9.60
CA VAL A 437 0.40 -79.19 -9.82
C VAL A 437 1.33 -79.94 -8.86
N GLU A 438 0.84 -81.01 -8.24
CA GLU A 438 1.65 -81.85 -7.36
C GLU A 438 2.42 -82.92 -8.16
N LYS A 439 3.72 -83.10 -7.89
CA LYS A 439 4.60 -83.93 -8.73
C LYS A 439 5.21 -85.06 -7.91
N MET A 440 5.26 -86.27 -8.47
CA MET A 440 5.90 -87.43 -7.85
C MET A 440 6.72 -88.23 -8.87
N VAL A 441 7.93 -88.67 -8.49
CA VAL A 441 8.79 -89.53 -9.31
C VAL A 441 8.72 -90.97 -8.80
N LEU A 442 8.56 -91.92 -9.71
CA LEU A 442 8.53 -93.35 -9.44
C LEU A 442 9.64 -94.09 -10.17
N GLY A 443 10.47 -94.81 -9.41
CA GLY A 443 11.39 -95.82 -9.96
C GLY A 443 10.67 -97.16 -10.07
N ASN A 444 10.21 -97.53 -11.26
CA ASN A 444 9.47 -98.77 -11.51
C ASN A 444 10.42 -99.95 -11.78
N LYS A 445 9.89 -101.18 -11.60
CA LYS A 445 10.59 -102.47 -11.70
C LYS A 445 11.58 -102.78 -10.58
N CYS A 446 11.31 -102.29 -9.36
CA CYS A 446 12.15 -102.57 -8.19
C CYS A 446 12.25 -104.06 -7.79
N ASP A 447 11.42 -104.93 -8.38
CA ASP A 447 11.50 -106.38 -8.25
C ASP A 447 12.73 -106.99 -8.95
N ILE A 448 13.31 -106.31 -9.94
CA ILE A 448 14.46 -106.81 -10.72
C ILE A 448 15.76 -106.15 -10.25
N ASN A 449 16.12 -106.39 -8.99
CA ASN A 449 17.28 -105.74 -8.37
C ASN A 449 18.63 -106.15 -9.02
N ASP A 450 18.71 -107.37 -9.58
CA ASP A 450 19.93 -107.91 -10.20
C ASP A 450 20.35 -107.16 -11.48
N LYS A 451 19.42 -106.47 -12.14
CA LYS A 451 19.68 -105.67 -13.35
C LYS A 451 19.56 -104.17 -13.09
N ARG A 452 19.61 -103.75 -11.82
CA ARG A 452 19.49 -102.34 -11.43
C ARG A 452 20.66 -101.54 -11.99
N GLN A 453 20.33 -100.49 -12.74
CA GLN A 453 21.28 -99.49 -13.22
C GLN A 453 21.19 -98.18 -12.41
N VAL A 454 20.00 -97.89 -11.85
CA VAL A 454 19.75 -96.69 -11.05
C VAL A 454 19.54 -97.07 -9.58
N SER A 455 20.43 -96.59 -8.70
CA SER A 455 20.29 -96.81 -7.25
C SER A 455 19.13 -96.01 -6.67
N LYS A 456 18.59 -96.48 -5.55
CA LYS A 456 17.52 -95.79 -4.82
C LYS A 456 17.96 -94.37 -4.40
N ASP A 457 19.19 -94.24 -3.92
CA ASP A 457 19.77 -92.96 -3.49
C ASP A 457 19.84 -91.93 -4.64
N ARG A 458 20.16 -92.38 -5.87
CA ARG A 458 20.14 -91.49 -7.05
C ARG A 458 18.72 -90.99 -7.36
N GLY A 459 17.72 -91.85 -7.21
CA GLY A 459 16.31 -91.48 -7.35
C GLY A 459 15.85 -90.49 -6.29
N GLU A 460 16.21 -90.73 -5.03
CA GLU A 460 15.92 -89.84 -3.90
C GLU A 460 16.61 -88.47 -4.04
N GLN A 461 17.88 -88.46 -4.44
CA GLN A 461 18.63 -87.23 -4.67
C GLN A 461 18.03 -86.39 -5.79
N LEU A 462 17.65 -87.01 -6.92
CA LEU A 462 16.97 -86.29 -8.00
C LEU A 462 15.65 -85.68 -7.51
N ALA A 463 14.90 -86.40 -6.68
CA ALA A 463 13.66 -85.89 -6.11
C ALA A 463 13.91 -84.68 -5.18
N LEU A 464 14.95 -84.75 -4.34
CA LEU A 464 15.34 -83.65 -3.45
C LEU A 464 15.75 -82.40 -4.22
N ASP A 465 16.53 -82.55 -5.30
CA ASP A 465 17.00 -81.43 -6.13
C ASP A 465 15.84 -80.61 -6.71
N TYR A 466 14.72 -81.26 -7.05
CA TYR A 466 13.52 -80.63 -7.59
C TYR A 466 12.41 -80.41 -6.56
N GLY A 467 12.63 -80.78 -5.29
CA GLY A 467 11.62 -80.68 -4.23
C GLY A 467 10.37 -81.54 -4.46
N ILE A 468 10.50 -82.68 -5.14
CA ILE A 468 9.40 -83.60 -5.49
C ILE A 468 9.52 -84.92 -4.71
N LYS A 469 8.40 -85.61 -4.49
CA LYS A 469 8.41 -86.89 -3.75
C LYS A 469 8.89 -88.05 -4.61
N PHE A 470 9.59 -89.01 -4.00
CA PHE A 470 10.08 -90.21 -4.66
C PHE A 470 9.59 -91.50 -4.00
N MET A 471 9.29 -92.52 -4.80
CA MET A 471 8.96 -93.87 -4.34
C MET A 471 9.36 -94.94 -5.36
N GLU A 472 9.98 -96.04 -4.91
CA GLU A 472 10.20 -97.20 -5.77
C GLU A 472 8.96 -98.08 -5.83
N THR A 473 8.59 -98.51 -7.04
CA THR A 473 7.40 -99.32 -7.30
C THR A 473 7.73 -100.54 -8.16
N SER A 474 6.92 -101.58 -8.05
CA SER A 474 6.93 -102.68 -9.01
C SER A 474 5.50 -102.95 -9.45
N ALA A 475 5.19 -102.62 -10.70
CA ALA A 475 3.92 -102.98 -11.31
C ALA A 475 3.73 -104.51 -11.39
N LYS A 476 4.82 -105.27 -11.56
CA LYS A 476 4.78 -106.74 -11.69
C LYS A 476 4.54 -107.44 -10.34
N ALA A 477 5.22 -106.99 -9.29
CA ALA A 477 5.10 -107.56 -7.94
C ALA A 477 4.06 -106.84 -7.06
N ASN A 478 3.34 -105.85 -7.62
CA ASN A 478 2.38 -104.99 -6.94
C ASN A 478 2.94 -104.30 -5.68
N ILE A 479 4.19 -103.86 -5.74
CA ILE A 479 4.89 -103.19 -4.63
C ILE A 479 4.70 -101.68 -4.77
N ASN A 480 4.20 -101.02 -3.73
CA ASN A 480 4.05 -99.55 -3.61
C ASN A 480 3.21 -98.85 -4.69
N VAL A 481 2.59 -99.57 -5.62
CA VAL A 481 1.75 -98.99 -6.69
C VAL A 481 0.57 -98.23 -6.08
N GLU A 482 -0.20 -98.89 -5.21
CA GLU A 482 -1.35 -98.26 -4.55
C GLU A 482 -0.95 -97.13 -3.59
N ASN A 483 0.15 -97.33 -2.86
CA ASN A 483 0.70 -96.31 -1.95
C ASN A 483 1.11 -95.03 -2.70
N ALA A 484 1.68 -95.15 -3.89
CA ALA A 484 2.06 -94.00 -4.70
C ALA A 484 0.84 -93.16 -5.10
N PHE A 485 -0.23 -93.79 -5.60
CA PHE A 485 -1.48 -93.09 -5.95
C PHE A 485 -2.17 -92.46 -4.73
N LEU A 486 -2.24 -93.19 -3.60
CA LEU A 486 -2.85 -92.66 -2.36
C LEU A 486 -2.06 -91.48 -1.78
N THR A 487 -0.73 -91.54 -1.83
CA THR A 487 0.14 -90.46 -1.33
C THR A 487 -0.05 -89.20 -2.14
N LEU A 488 0.03 -89.30 -3.48
CA LEU A 488 -0.19 -88.16 -4.36
C LEU A 488 -1.61 -87.57 -4.20
N ALA A 489 -2.63 -88.42 -4.11
CA ALA A 489 -4.01 -87.96 -3.91
C ALA A 489 -4.21 -87.23 -2.57
N ARG A 490 -3.53 -87.67 -1.49
CA ARG A 490 -3.55 -87.00 -0.19
C ARG A 490 -2.90 -85.62 -0.24
N ASP A 491 -1.76 -85.50 -0.93
CA ASP A 491 -1.04 -84.22 -1.05
C ASP A 491 -1.85 -83.19 -1.86
N ILE A 492 -2.44 -83.63 -2.98
CA ILE A 492 -3.35 -82.80 -3.78
C ILE A 492 -4.52 -82.30 -2.93
N LYS A 493 -5.13 -83.19 -2.15
CA LYS A 493 -6.25 -82.84 -1.25
C LYS A 493 -5.82 -81.81 -0.21
N SER A 494 -4.70 -82.02 0.47
CA SER A 494 -4.18 -81.09 1.49
C SER A 494 -3.96 -79.70 0.89
N LYS A 495 -3.39 -79.61 -0.31
CA LYS A 495 -3.13 -78.35 -1.02
C LYS A 495 -4.41 -77.64 -1.46
N MET A 496 -5.45 -78.40 -1.82
CA MET A 496 -6.77 -77.86 -2.13
C MET A 496 -7.50 -77.30 -0.91
N ASP A 497 -7.43 -77.99 0.23
CA ASP A 497 -8.06 -77.53 1.47
C ASP A 497 -7.41 -76.21 1.97
N THR A 498 -6.08 -76.06 1.86
CA THR A 498 -5.38 -74.79 2.22
C THR A 498 -5.76 -73.59 1.34
N LYS A 499 -6.10 -73.82 0.06
CA LYS A 499 -6.55 -72.74 -0.85
C LYS A 499 -7.98 -72.26 -0.56
N LEU A 500 -8.81 -73.10 0.03
CA LEU A 500 -10.19 -72.75 0.39
C LEU A 500 -10.26 -71.91 1.68
N GLU A 501 -9.35 -72.12 2.63
CA GLU A 501 -9.29 -71.37 3.89
C GLU A 501 -8.62 -69.97 3.73
N GLY A 502 -7.73 -69.80 2.75
CA GLY A 502 -7.05 -68.53 2.47
C GLY A 502 -7.90 -67.44 1.81
N ASN A 503 -9.12 -67.75 1.37
CA ASN A 503 -9.99 -66.81 0.64
C ASN A 503 -11.16 -66.26 1.49
N THR A 504 -11.12 -66.44 2.83
CA THR A 504 -12.16 -65.98 3.77
C THR A 504 -11.68 -64.95 4.81
N GLN A 505 -10.52 -64.31 4.61
CA GLN A 505 -10.07 -63.17 5.41
C GLN A 505 -9.47 -62.06 4.53
N GLN A 506 -10.33 -61.25 3.91
CA GLN A 506 -10.13 -59.82 3.64
C GLN A 506 -11.41 -59.25 3.01
N GLY A 507 -12.39 -58.99 3.88
CA GLY A 507 -13.59 -58.21 3.56
C GLY A 507 -13.81 -57.19 4.66
N GLY A 508 -13.30 -55.97 4.47
CA GLY A 508 -13.38 -54.90 5.48
C GLY A 508 -12.99 -53.52 4.96
N SER A 509 -13.98 -52.84 4.38
CA SER A 509 -14.13 -51.37 4.28
C SER A 509 -13.19 -50.58 3.35
N HIS A 510 -13.66 -50.27 2.14
CA HIS A 510 -13.95 -48.89 1.72
C HIS A 510 -15.05 -48.91 0.66
N GLY A 511 -16.17 -48.24 0.97
CA GLY A 511 -17.37 -48.20 0.14
C GLY A 511 -17.24 -47.25 -1.05
N VAL A 512 -17.65 -47.73 -2.22
CA VAL A 512 -18.00 -46.89 -3.37
C VAL A 512 -19.49 -47.04 -3.61
N LYS A 513 -20.23 -45.94 -3.43
CA LYS A 513 -21.65 -45.82 -3.74
C LYS A 513 -21.85 -45.92 -5.26
N ILE A 514 -22.80 -46.76 -5.66
CA ILE A 514 -23.30 -46.90 -7.02
C ILE A 514 -24.32 -45.78 -7.27
N SER A 515 -24.12 -45.00 -8.32
CA SER A 515 -25.16 -44.18 -8.96
C SER A 515 -25.24 -44.57 -10.44
N GLU A 516 -26.46 -44.88 -10.88
CA GLU A 516 -26.84 -45.44 -12.19
C GLU A 516 -26.46 -44.60 -13.43
N PRO A 517 -26.46 -45.22 -14.64
CA PRO A 517 -25.93 -44.62 -15.85
C PRO A 517 -26.97 -43.78 -16.62
N GLN A 518 -26.61 -42.55 -17.01
CA GLN A 518 -27.35 -41.77 -18.00
C GLN A 518 -26.89 -42.06 -19.43
N LYS A 519 -27.88 -42.37 -20.27
CA LYS A 519 -27.79 -42.66 -21.70
C LYS A 519 -27.23 -41.47 -22.50
N LYS A 520 -26.26 -41.74 -23.38
CA LYS A 520 -25.88 -40.85 -24.48
C LYS A 520 -26.94 -40.93 -25.58
N THR A 521 -27.55 -39.80 -25.94
CA THR A 521 -28.31 -39.64 -27.18
C THR A 521 -27.56 -38.70 -28.10
N SER A 522 -27.25 -39.17 -29.31
CA SER A 522 -26.85 -38.34 -30.45
C SER A 522 -28.04 -37.51 -30.94
N PHE A 523 -27.85 -36.22 -31.20
CA PHE A 523 -28.64 -35.50 -32.20
C PHE A 523 -27.81 -34.35 -32.78
N PHE A 524 -27.47 -34.51 -34.06
CA PHE A 524 -27.12 -33.41 -34.96
C PHE A 524 -28.39 -32.57 -35.23
N ARG A 525 -28.28 -31.23 -35.19
CA ARG A 525 -28.99 -30.37 -36.15
C ARG A 525 -28.29 -29.03 -36.34
N CYS A 526 -28.23 -28.66 -37.61
CA CYS A 526 -27.60 -27.48 -38.23
C CYS A 526 -28.49 -26.22 -38.14
N THR A 527 -27.83 -25.05 -38.10
CA THR A 527 -28.21 -23.67 -38.54
C THR A 527 -29.48 -23.00 -37.98
N LEU A 528 -29.56 -21.68 -37.75
CA LEU A 528 -29.01 -20.51 -38.46
C LEU A 528 -28.72 -19.32 -37.52
N LEU A 529 -27.82 -18.46 -37.99
CA LEU A 529 -27.69 -17.03 -37.68
C LEU A 529 -28.73 -16.22 -38.46
#